data_AF-A0A1D9GPC8-F1
#
_entry.id   AF-A0A1D9GPC8-F1
#
_cell.length_a   1.000
_cell.length_b   1.000
_cell.length_c   1.000
_cell.angle_alpha   90.00
_cell.angle_beta   90.00
_cell.angle_gamma   90.00
#
_symmetry.space_group_name_H-M   'P 1'
#
loop_
_entity.id
_entity.type
_entity.pdbx_description
1 polymer ?
#
loop_
_entity_poly.entity_id
_entity_poly.type
_entity_poly.pdbx_seq_one_letter_code
_entity_poly.pdbx_strand_id
1 'polypeptide(L)'
;MRIHYLLVPALFLSLPAIADEVISDDLIVNNESLCVGVDCVPDADFGFDTLALKSPTPQIVFQDTSNSSAFPTEDWMVGITDGGSATQTSFFIRNLTQGLDALVISADGDVALGAGAEIVADSVSVGDLGSERRVSHVADAVDDTDAVTLAQFNVFKASATGSVSTEVDALDSRVAELEGRLADLVDRLEAVAAKVQ
;
A
#
# COMPACT_ATOMS: atom_id res chain seq x y z
N MET A 1 23.45 74.51 -52.96
CA MET A 1 22.67 73.31 -52.60
C MET A 1 23.57 72.43 -51.74
N ARG A 2 23.44 72.48 -50.41
CA ARG A 2 24.19 71.61 -49.47
C ARG A 2 23.17 70.95 -48.53
N ILE A 3 22.99 69.65 -48.74
CA ILE A 3 22.10 68.77 -48.00
C ILE A 3 22.72 68.50 -46.63
N HIS A 4 21.97 68.77 -45.57
CA HIS A 4 22.35 68.43 -44.21
C HIS A 4 21.74 67.06 -43.87
N TYR A 5 22.58 66.06 -43.67
CA TYR A 5 22.16 64.75 -43.19
C TYR A 5 22.05 64.80 -41.66
N LEU A 6 20.81 64.74 -41.16
CA LEU A 6 20.50 64.50 -39.75
C LEU A 6 20.54 62.99 -39.49
N LEU A 7 21.51 62.55 -38.69
CA LEU A 7 21.68 61.17 -38.28
C LEU A 7 20.88 60.96 -36.99
N VAL A 8 19.73 60.29 -37.10
CA VAL A 8 18.89 59.90 -35.96
C VAL A 8 19.36 58.52 -35.47
N PRO A 9 19.79 58.37 -34.22
CA PRO A 9 20.16 57.06 -33.69
C PRO A 9 18.89 56.25 -33.43
N ALA A 10 18.73 55.14 -34.15
CA ALA A 10 17.66 54.18 -33.91
C ALA A 10 17.98 53.34 -32.67
N LEU A 11 17.23 53.56 -31.59
CA LEU A 11 17.27 52.72 -30.40
C LEU A 11 16.54 51.40 -30.71
N PHE A 12 17.30 50.35 -30.98
CA PHE A 12 16.77 49.00 -31.16
C PHE A 12 16.36 48.45 -29.78
N LEU A 13 15.05 48.44 -29.47
CA LEU A 13 14.52 47.66 -28.37
C LEU A 13 14.48 46.18 -28.78
N SER A 14 15.29 45.35 -28.14
CA SER A 14 15.20 43.90 -28.21
C SER A 14 13.97 43.42 -27.43
N LEU A 15 12.97 42.90 -28.13
CA LEU A 15 11.85 42.18 -27.51
C LEU A 15 12.33 40.78 -27.07
N PRO A 16 11.93 40.27 -25.88
CA PRO A 16 12.25 38.91 -25.49
C PRO A 16 11.53 37.92 -26.41
N ALA A 17 12.27 36.99 -27.01
CA ALA A 17 11.71 35.86 -27.74
C ALA A 17 11.49 34.70 -26.77
N ILE A 18 10.28 34.11 -26.77
CA ILE A 18 9.98 32.85 -26.07
C ILE A 18 10.10 31.74 -27.10
N ALA A 19 11.22 31.02 -27.05
CA ALA A 19 11.44 29.79 -27.80
C ALA A 19 11.50 28.63 -26.81
N ASP A 20 11.08 27.44 -27.25
CA ASP A 20 11.26 26.21 -26.48
C ASP A 20 12.75 25.83 -26.45
N GLU A 21 13.19 25.25 -25.33
CA GLU A 21 14.54 24.74 -25.20
C GLU A 21 14.56 23.25 -25.58
N VAL A 22 15.07 22.96 -26.79
CA VAL A 22 15.21 21.59 -27.28
C VAL A 22 16.68 21.18 -27.19
N ILE A 23 17.00 20.33 -26.22
CA ILE A 23 18.32 19.71 -26.09
C ILE A 23 18.31 18.43 -26.94
N SER A 24 18.96 18.47 -28.10
CA SER A 24 18.93 17.38 -29.08
C SER A 24 19.84 16.19 -28.73
N ASP A 25 20.50 16.25 -27.57
CA ASP A 25 21.44 15.26 -27.05
C ASP A 25 21.25 15.16 -25.52
N ASP A 26 22.10 14.41 -24.83
CA ASP A 26 22.02 14.24 -23.37
C ASP A 26 22.18 15.57 -22.61
N LEU A 27 21.27 15.86 -21.67
CA LEU A 27 21.46 16.92 -20.69
C LEU A 27 22.36 16.40 -19.54
N ILE A 28 23.65 16.71 -19.63
CA ILE A 28 24.63 16.41 -18.58
C ILE A 28 24.97 17.70 -17.82
N VAL A 29 24.53 17.80 -16.58
CA VAL A 29 24.90 18.90 -15.68
C VAL A 29 26.22 18.55 -15.01
N ASN A 30 27.30 19.24 -15.40
CA ASN A 30 28.64 18.99 -14.84
C ASN A 30 28.82 19.76 -13.52
N ASN A 31 29.24 19.04 -12.47
CA ASN A 31 29.58 19.55 -11.13
C ASN A 31 28.43 20.10 -10.27
N GLU A 32 27.17 20.05 -10.72
CA GLU A 32 25.98 20.47 -9.98
C GLU A 32 24.80 19.54 -10.29
N SER A 33 23.67 19.76 -9.60
CA SER A 33 22.45 18.96 -9.71
C SER A 33 21.42 19.65 -10.58
N LEU A 34 20.56 18.89 -11.26
CA LEU A 34 19.43 19.46 -11.99
C LEU A 34 18.32 19.84 -11.00
N CYS A 35 17.91 21.12 -10.99
CA CYS A 35 16.72 21.56 -10.26
C CYS A 35 15.57 21.82 -11.23
N VAL A 36 14.41 21.21 -10.98
CA VAL A 36 13.19 21.45 -11.77
C VAL A 36 12.06 21.83 -10.83
N GLY A 37 11.38 22.94 -11.14
CA GLY A 37 10.21 23.40 -10.39
C GLY A 37 10.27 24.88 -10.07
N VAL A 38 9.13 25.42 -9.64
CA VAL A 38 8.94 26.86 -9.40
C VAL A 38 9.72 27.39 -8.20
N ASP A 39 10.12 26.51 -7.29
CA ASP A 39 10.86 26.86 -6.07
C ASP A 39 12.38 26.62 -6.21
N CYS A 40 12.85 26.33 -7.43
CA CYS A 40 14.28 26.33 -7.74
C CYS A 40 14.82 27.76 -7.73
N VAL A 41 15.96 27.96 -7.08
CA VAL A 41 16.64 29.27 -6.98
C VAL A 41 18.07 29.18 -7.50
N PRO A 42 18.65 30.29 -7.99
CA PRO A 42 20.08 30.34 -8.35
C PRO A 42 20.96 30.01 -7.14
N ASP A 43 22.10 29.36 -7.39
CA ASP A 43 23.11 28.98 -6.38
C ASP A 43 22.54 28.17 -5.20
N ALA A 44 21.49 27.37 -5.44
CA ALA A 44 20.94 26.48 -4.41
C ALA A 44 21.97 25.43 -3.98
N ASP A 45 22.03 25.16 -2.68
CA ASP A 45 22.77 24.00 -2.17
C ASP A 45 21.97 22.73 -2.47
N PHE A 46 22.57 21.82 -3.24
CA PHE A 46 21.97 20.56 -3.67
C PHE A 46 22.51 19.36 -2.89
N GLY A 47 23.49 19.55 -2.00
CA GLY A 47 24.11 18.43 -1.28
C GLY A 47 24.57 17.30 -2.20
N PHE A 48 24.00 16.10 -2.01
CA PHE A 48 24.29 14.91 -2.82
C PHE A 48 23.15 14.51 -3.78
N ASP A 49 22.10 15.33 -3.88
CA ASP A 49 20.94 15.02 -4.70
C ASP A 49 21.29 15.21 -6.18
N THR A 50 21.00 14.25 -7.05
CA THR A 50 21.30 14.38 -8.50
C THR A 50 20.22 15.17 -9.26
N LEU A 51 18.97 15.05 -8.81
CA LEU A 51 17.79 15.74 -9.34
C LEU A 51 16.95 16.23 -8.16
N ALA A 52 16.73 17.53 -8.09
CA ALA A 52 15.86 18.16 -7.10
C ALA A 52 14.58 18.66 -7.77
N LEU A 53 13.44 18.10 -7.38
CA LEU A 53 12.13 18.61 -7.78
C LEU A 53 11.60 19.53 -6.68
N LYS A 54 11.50 20.83 -6.96
CA LYS A 54 11.10 21.85 -5.96
C LYS A 54 9.78 22.52 -6.35
N SER A 55 8.69 22.03 -5.77
CA SER A 55 7.35 22.62 -5.77
C SER A 55 6.57 22.13 -4.55
N PRO A 56 5.37 22.66 -4.23
CA PRO A 56 4.52 22.11 -3.16
C PRO A 56 4.07 20.66 -3.38
N THR A 57 3.92 20.25 -4.64
CA THR A 57 3.46 18.89 -5.03
C THR A 57 4.26 18.37 -6.24
N PRO A 58 5.55 18.02 -6.06
CA PRO A 58 6.41 17.61 -7.16
C PRO A 58 5.98 16.24 -7.70
N GLN A 59 5.91 16.14 -9.02
CA GLN A 59 5.42 14.95 -9.73
C GLN A 59 6.29 14.66 -10.94
N ILE A 60 6.48 13.38 -11.23
CA ILE A 60 7.05 12.86 -12.48
C ILE A 60 5.94 12.07 -13.16
N VAL A 61 5.62 12.44 -14.40
CA VAL A 61 4.60 11.78 -15.21
C VAL A 61 5.28 10.89 -16.25
N PHE A 62 4.84 9.64 -16.30
CA PHE A 62 5.20 8.66 -17.32
C PHE A 62 4.00 8.50 -18.24
N GLN A 63 4.09 9.08 -19.43
CA GLN A 63 3.03 9.01 -20.42
C GLN A 63 3.36 7.96 -21.47
N ASP A 64 2.50 6.98 -21.64
CA ASP A 64 2.58 5.99 -22.70
C ASP A 64 1.99 6.59 -23.99
N THR A 65 2.87 6.98 -24.92
CA THR A 65 2.47 7.58 -26.19
C THR A 65 2.09 6.54 -27.26
N SER A 66 2.03 5.26 -26.91
CA SER A 66 1.63 4.19 -27.83
C SER A 66 0.21 4.44 -28.35
N ASN A 67 0.04 4.36 -29.67
CA ASN A 67 -1.23 4.67 -30.35
C ASN A 67 -1.82 3.48 -31.12
N SER A 68 -1.21 2.30 -30.96
CA SER A 68 -1.70 1.05 -31.53
C SER A 68 -2.32 0.20 -30.44
N SER A 69 -3.45 -0.44 -30.73
CA SER A 69 -4.10 -1.39 -29.83
C SER A 69 -3.27 -2.64 -29.52
N ALA A 70 -2.11 -2.81 -30.18
CA ALA A 70 -1.17 -3.89 -29.91
C ALA A 70 -0.31 -3.65 -28.65
N PHE A 71 -0.29 -2.44 -28.11
CA PHE A 71 0.46 -2.08 -26.91
C PHE A 71 -0.49 -1.57 -25.82
N PRO A 72 -0.17 -1.81 -24.53
CA PRO A 72 -0.80 -1.09 -23.43
C PRO A 72 -0.68 0.43 -23.63
N THR A 73 -1.55 1.20 -22.98
CA THR A 73 -1.56 2.67 -22.99
C THR A 73 -1.77 3.20 -21.57
N GLU A 74 -0.97 2.67 -20.64
CA GLU A 74 -1.12 2.95 -19.21
C GLU A 74 -0.21 4.10 -18.82
N ASP A 75 -0.80 5.22 -18.44
CA ASP A 75 -0.10 6.39 -17.94
C ASP A 75 0.09 6.28 -16.44
N TRP A 76 1.27 6.66 -15.95
CA TRP A 76 1.63 6.58 -14.55
C TRP A 76 2.17 7.91 -14.04
N MET A 77 2.05 8.12 -12.74
CA MET A 77 2.64 9.25 -12.04
C MET A 77 3.27 8.76 -10.75
N VAL A 78 4.43 9.31 -10.42
CA VAL A 78 4.99 9.25 -9.09
C VAL A 78 5.09 10.67 -8.55
N GLY A 79 4.79 10.85 -7.28
CA GLY A 79 4.85 12.18 -6.70
C GLY A 79 4.74 12.20 -5.20
N ILE A 80 4.91 13.40 -4.67
CA ILE A 80 4.60 13.73 -3.29
C ILE A 80 3.50 14.78 -3.33
N THR A 81 2.53 14.64 -2.43
CA THR A 81 1.53 15.67 -2.19
C THR A 81 1.70 16.19 -0.77
N ASP A 82 1.68 17.52 -0.60
CA ASP A 82 1.55 18.14 0.72
C ASP A 82 0.13 17.98 1.29
N GLY A 83 -0.80 17.58 0.43
CA GLY A 83 -2.18 17.25 0.73
C GLY A 83 -3.09 18.45 1.02
N GLY A 84 -2.60 19.68 0.90
CA GLY A 84 -3.36 20.88 1.31
C GLY A 84 -3.97 20.74 2.71
N SER A 85 -5.07 21.43 3.01
CA SER A 85 -5.71 21.36 4.34
C SER A 85 -6.62 20.13 4.55
N ALA A 86 -6.76 19.24 3.56
CA ALA A 86 -7.79 18.20 3.54
C ALA A 86 -7.26 16.78 3.27
N THR A 87 -5.99 16.62 2.90
CA THR A 87 -5.36 15.31 2.72
C THR A 87 -4.00 15.29 3.42
N GLN A 88 -3.59 14.14 3.91
CA GLN A 88 -2.31 13.98 4.61
C GLN A 88 -1.16 14.00 3.60
N THR A 89 0.00 14.55 3.99
CA THR A 89 1.19 14.49 3.16
C THR A 89 1.54 13.04 2.86
N SER A 90 1.76 12.70 1.59
CA SER A 90 2.05 11.33 1.18
C SER A 90 2.93 11.26 -0.07
N PHE A 91 3.70 10.18 -0.15
CA PHE A 91 4.34 9.72 -1.38
C PHE A 91 3.40 8.73 -2.07
N PHE A 92 3.22 8.85 -3.39
CA PHE A 92 2.31 7.97 -4.12
C PHE A 92 2.83 7.56 -5.50
N ILE A 93 2.34 6.40 -5.96
CA ILE A 93 2.41 5.95 -7.34
C ILE A 93 0.96 5.77 -7.83
N ARG A 94 0.57 6.54 -8.83
CA ARG A 94 -0.78 6.57 -9.39
C ARG A 94 -0.79 6.04 -10.81
N ASN A 95 -1.75 5.17 -11.11
CA ASN A 95 -2.13 4.89 -12.48
C ASN A 95 -3.11 6.00 -12.93
N LEU A 96 -2.67 6.86 -13.85
CA LEU A 96 -3.46 7.97 -14.37
C LEU A 96 -4.57 7.51 -15.32
N THR A 97 -4.36 6.41 -16.05
CA THR A 97 -5.37 5.82 -16.95
C THR A 97 -6.58 5.30 -16.17
N GLN A 98 -6.34 4.65 -15.02
CA GLN A 98 -7.37 4.11 -14.13
C GLN A 98 -7.85 5.12 -13.07
N GLY A 99 -7.07 6.16 -12.82
CA GLY A 99 -7.36 7.15 -11.77
C GLY A 99 -7.23 6.59 -10.35
N LEU A 100 -6.42 5.55 -10.16
CA LEU A 100 -6.25 4.86 -8.87
C LEU A 100 -4.80 4.91 -8.41
N ASP A 101 -4.62 5.12 -7.12
CA ASP A 101 -3.31 4.97 -6.48
C ASP A 101 -2.97 3.49 -6.33
N ALA A 102 -1.83 3.08 -6.87
CA ALA A 102 -1.30 1.73 -6.75
C ALA A 102 -0.43 1.57 -5.49
N LEU A 103 0.17 2.66 -5.02
CA LEU A 103 0.91 2.74 -3.77
C LEU A 103 0.71 4.12 -3.17
N VAL A 104 0.41 4.18 -1.88
CA VAL A 104 0.46 5.42 -1.09
C VAL A 104 1.21 5.12 0.21
N ILE A 105 2.13 6.00 0.58
CA ILE A 105 2.85 5.98 1.85
C ILE A 105 2.61 7.31 2.55
N SER A 106 1.96 7.28 3.71
CA SER A 106 1.70 8.49 4.50
C SER A 106 2.99 9.02 5.16
N ALA A 107 2.96 10.27 5.60
CA ALA A 107 4.05 10.85 6.39
C ALA A 107 4.29 10.12 7.73
N ASP A 108 3.25 9.46 8.26
CA ASP A 108 3.32 8.70 9.52
C ASP A 108 3.82 7.25 9.30
N GLY A 109 3.97 6.81 8.05
CA GLY A 109 4.50 5.50 7.69
C GLY A 109 3.44 4.45 7.33
N ASP A 110 2.16 4.84 7.27
CA ASP A 110 1.07 3.96 6.83
C ASP A 110 1.21 3.65 5.34
N VAL A 111 0.88 2.42 4.95
CA VAL A 111 1.03 1.98 3.56
C VAL A 111 -0.28 1.45 3.01
N ALA A 112 -0.73 1.99 1.89
CA ALA A 112 -1.78 1.40 1.06
C ALA A 112 -1.15 0.80 -0.20
N LEU A 113 -1.26 -0.52 -0.35
CA LEU A 113 -0.62 -1.29 -1.41
C LEU A 113 -1.67 -1.96 -2.32
N GLY A 114 -1.70 -1.52 -3.57
CA GLY A 114 -2.60 -1.99 -4.61
C GLY A 114 -3.62 -0.93 -5.03
N ALA A 115 -4.08 -1.01 -6.27
CA ALA A 115 -4.98 -0.03 -6.89
C ALA A 115 -6.23 0.25 -6.02
N GLY A 116 -6.35 1.47 -5.51
CA GLY A 116 -7.48 1.90 -4.67
C GLY A 116 -7.51 1.29 -3.27
N ALA A 117 -6.37 0.83 -2.74
CA ALA A 117 -6.28 0.46 -1.33
C ALA A 117 -6.46 1.69 -0.41
N GLU A 118 -7.12 1.50 0.72
CA GLU A 118 -7.33 2.56 1.72
C GLU A 118 -6.11 2.70 2.64
N ILE A 119 -5.72 3.94 2.97
CA ILE A 119 -4.73 4.19 4.02
C ILE A 119 -5.38 3.95 5.38
N VAL A 120 -4.79 3.04 6.16
CA VAL A 120 -5.25 2.68 7.50
C VAL A 120 -4.10 2.89 8.48
N ALA A 121 -4.36 3.64 9.55
CA ALA A 121 -3.37 4.01 10.55
C ALA A 121 -2.65 2.79 11.15
N ASP A 122 -1.33 2.91 11.34
CA ASP A 122 -0.42 1.91 11.88
C ASP A 122 -0.45 0.57 11.11
N SER A 123 -0.66 0.60 9.79
CA SER A 123 -0.83 -0.64 9.02
C SER A 123 -0.31 -0.60 7.57
N VAL A 124 -0.13 -1.81 7.02
CA VAL A 124 -0.03 -2.04 5.58
C VAL A 124 -1.36 -2.59 5.09
N SER A 125 -2.18 -1.74 4.49
CA SER A 125 -3.42 -2.13 3.83
C SER A 125 -3.14 -2.68 2.43
N VAL A 126 -3.76 -3.80 2.07
CA VAL A 126 -3.65 -4.41 0.72
C VAL A 126 -4.91 -4.22 -0.12
N GLY A 127 -5.87 -3.43 0.35
CA GLY A 127 -7.17 -3.25 -0.30
C GLY A 127 -8.05 -2.23 0.40
N ASP A 128 -9.34 -2.33 0.13
CA ASP A 128 -10.41 -1.55 0.76
C ASP A 128 -11.56 -2.50 1.09
N LEU A 129 -12.53 -2.06 1.89
CA LEU A 129 -13.69 -2.85 2.29
C LEU A 129 -14.44 -3.39 1.07
N GLY A 130 -14.52 -4.72 0.96
CA GLY A 130 -15.14 -5.41 -0.17
C GLY A 130 -14.28 -5.51 -1.44
N SER A 131 -13.04 -5.01 -1.39
CA SER A 131 -12.01 -5.13 -2.43
C SER A 131 -10.68 -5.62 -1.84
N GLU A 132 -10.74 -6.53 -0.87
CA GLU A 132 -9.57 -7.10 -0.21
C GLU A 132 -8.75 -7.97 -1.18
N ARG A 133 -7.42 -7.95 -1.00
CA ARG A 133 -6.51 -8.77 -1.78
C ARG A 133 -5.94 -9.90 -0.95
N ARG A 134 -5.71 -11.03 -1.60
CA ARG A 134 -4.96 -12.14 -1.00
C ARG A 134 -3.47 -11.81 -0.97
N VAL A 135 -2.80 -12.16 0.12
CA VAL A 135 -1.35 -12.29 0.18
C VAL A 135 -1.01 -13.75 -0.11
N SER A 136 -0.32 -14.02 -1.22
CA SER A 136 0.06 -15.38 -1.64
C SER A 136 1.55 -15.62 -1.43
N HIS A 137 1.95 -16.90 -1.42
CA HIS A 137 3.35 -17.32 -1.25
C HIS A 137 3.99 -16.89 0.07
N VAL A 138 3.18 -16.80 1.14
CA VAL A 138 3.64 -16.60 2.52
C VAL A 138 4.12 -17.94 3.07
N ALA A 139 5.36 -17.98 3.55
CA ALA A 139 5.90 -19.14 4.26
C ALA A 139 5.25 -19.29 5.65
N ASP A 140 5.28 -20.50 6.20
CA ASP A 140 4.75 -20.75 7.54
C ASP A 140 5.50 -19.94 8.61
N ALA A 141 4.75 -19.38 9.55
CA ALA A 141 5.27 -18.58 10.66
C ALA A 141 6.23 -19.38 11.55
N VAL A 142 7.30 -18.72 12.00
CA VAL A 142 8.31 -19.26 12.93
C VAL A 142 8.38 -18.42 14.20
N ASP A 143 8.44 -17.10 14.07
CA ASP A 143 8.51 -16.16 15.19
C ASP A 143 7.11 -15.63 15.57
N ASP A 144 6.97 -15.10 16.80
CA ASP A 144 5.68 -14.63 17.35
C ASP A 144 5.02 -13.51 16.53
N THR A 145 5.80 -12.78 15.73
CA THR A 145 5.34 -11.65 14.90
C THR A 145 5.14 -12.01 13.43
N ASP A 146 5.23 -13.30 13.07
CA ASP A 146 5.05 -13.74 11.69
C ASP A 146 3.56 -13.89 11.31
N ALA A 147 3.26 -13.72 10.02
CA ALA A 147 1.95 -14.00 9.49
C ALA A 147 1.70 -15.52 9.42
N VAL A 148 0.59 -15.97 10.01
CA VAL A 148 0.19 -17.39 10.01
C VAL A 148 -0.49 -17.77 8.68
N THR A 149 -0.11 -18.91 8.11
CA THR A 149 -0.71 -19.39 6.85
C THR A 149 -1.99 -20.22 7.08
N LEU A 150 -2.75 -20.46 6.00
CA LEU A 150 -3.91 -21.37 6.02
C LEU A 150 -3.51 -22.82 6.36
N ALA A 151 -2.29 -23.25 6.05
CA ALA A 151 -1.82 -24.59 6.37
C ALA A 151 -1.68 -24.76 7.90
N GLN A 152 -1.01 -23.82 8.57
CA GLN A 152 -0.88 -23.80 10.03
C GLN A 152 -2.24 -23.71 10.72
N PHE A 153 -3.17 -22.89 10.22
CA PHE A 153 -4.54 -22.81 10.75
C PHE A 153 -5.29 -24.15 10.66
N ASN A 154 -5.16 -24.88 9.55
CA ASN A 154 -5.80 -26.18 9.39
C ASN A 154 -5.23 -27.25 10.33
N VAL A 155 -3.92 -27.21 10.61
CA VAL A 155 -3.27 -28.07 11.61
C VAL A 155 -3.82 -27.77 13.01
N PHE A 156 -3.85 -26.49 13.40
CA PHE A 156 -4.42 -26.06 14.68
C PHE A 156 -5.87 -26.51 14.84
N LYS A 157 -6.70 -26.30 13.81
CA LYS A 157 -8.10 -26.72 13.78
C LYS A 157 -8.24 -28.23 14.05
N ALA A 158 -7.45 -29.06 13.36
CA ALA A 158 -7.49 -30.51 13.54
C ALA A 158 -7.12 -30.93 14.97
N SER A 159 -6.05 -30.34 15.54
CA SER A 159 -5.62 -30.58 16.92
C SER A 159 -6.68 -30.17 17.94
N ALA A 160 -7.29 -29.00 17.76
CA ALA A 160 -8.34 -28.49 18.65
C ALA A 160 -9.59 -29.40 18.60
N THR A 161 -10.07 -29.74 17.40
CA THR A 161 -11.27 -30.60 17.26
C THR A 161 -11.03 -32.03 17.76
N GLY A 162 -9.83 -32.58 17.57
CA GLY A 162 -9.48 -33.92 18.06
C GLY A 162 -9.42 -34.01 19.58
N SER A 163 -8.91 -32.96 20.23
CA SER A 163 -8.86 -32.88 21.69
C SER A 163 -10.26 -32.85 22.29
N VAL A 164 -11.16 -32.03 21.74
CA VAL A 164 -12.57 -31.98 22.15
C VAL A 164 -13.27 -33.32 21.94
N SER A 165 -13.04 -34.00 20.81
CA SER A 165 -13.62 -35.32 20.56
C SER A 165 -13.23 -36.31 21.66
N THR A 166 -11.95 -36.30 22.07
CA THR A 166 -11.45 -37.19 23.13
C THR A 166 -12.11 -36.91 24.47
N GLU A 167 -12.31 -35.63 24.82
CA GLU A 167 -13.00 -35.23 26.05
C GLU A 167 -14.47 -35.64 26.04
N VAL A 168 -15.15 -35.53 24.88
CA VAL A 168 -16.55 -35.96 24.71
C VAL A 168 -16.67 -37.47 24.89
N ASP A 169 -15.79 -38.26 24.27
CA ASP A 169 -15.80 -39.73 24.42
C ASP A 169 -15.54 -40.16 25.87
N ALA A 170 -14.66 -39.46 26.57
CA ALA A 170 -14.40 -39.69 27.99
C ALA A 170 -15.61 -39.34 28.86
N LEU A 171 -16.34 -38.26 28.53
CA LEU A 171 -17.57 -37.90 29.22
C LEU A 171 -18.68 -38.92 28.96
N ASP A 172 -18.85 -39.37 27.73
CA ASP A 172 -19.82 -40.40 27.35
C ASP A 172 -19.59 -41.70 28.15
N SER A 173 -18.33 -42.12 28.26
CA SER A 173 -17.94 -43.27 29.08
C SER A 173 -18.29 -43.09 30.57
N ARG A 174 -18.07 -41.89 31.12
CA ARG A 174 -18.43 -41.57 32.51
C ARG A 174 -19.94 -41.56 32.73
N VAL A 175 -20.72 -41.09 31.76
CA VAL A 175 -22.18 -41.12 31.81
C VAL A 175 -22.67 -42.57 31.81
N ALA A 176 -22.16 -43.41 30.91
CA ALA A 176 -22.51 -44.83 30.86
C ALA A 176 -22.18 -45.56 32.17
N GLU A 177 -21.04 -45.25 32.81
CA GLU A 177 -20.70 -45.79 34.12
C GLU A 177 -21.68 -45.34 35.22
N LEU A 178 -22.07 -44.06 35.23
CA LEU A 178 -23.05 -43.53 36.18
C LEU A 178 -24.43 -44.17 35.99
N GLU A 179 -24.85 -44.38 34.75
CA GLU A 179 -26.10 -45.08 34.42
C GLU A 179 -26.08 -46.52 34.95
N GLY A 180 -24.98 -47.25 34.75
CA GLY A 180 -24.82 -48.60 35.30
C GLY A 180 -24.86 -48.65 36.83
N ARG A 181 -24.16 -47.73 37.50
CA ARG A 181 -24.20 -47.60 38.97
C ARG A 181 -25.60 -47.26 39.50
N LEU A 182 -26.37 -46.48 38.75
CA LEU A 182 -27.75 -46.15 39.11
C LEU A 182 -28.65 -47.39 39.00
N ALA A 183 -28.51 -48.18 37.94
CA ALA A 183 -29.24 -49.44 37.79
C ALA A 183 -28.96 -50.41 38.95
N ASP A 184 -27.68 -50.61 39.30
CA ASP A 184 -27.29 -51.45 40.45
C ASP A 184 -27.89 -50.96 41.78
N LEU A 185 -27.97 -49.63 41.99
CA LEU A 185 -28.59 -49.07 43.19
C LEU A 185 -30.09 -49.31 43.24
N VAL A 186 -30.76 -49.24 42.10
CA VAL A 186 -32.20 -49.56 41.97
C VAL A 186 -32.42 -51.03 42.33
N ASP A 187 -31.67 -51.96 41.74
CA ASP A 187 -31.79 -53.39 42.02
C ASP A 187 -31.55 -53.71 43.51
N ARG A 188 -30.56 -53.06 44.13
CA ARG A 188 -30.28 -53.21 45.56
C ARG A 188 -31.42 -52.68 46.44
N LEU A 189 -32.02 -51.56 46.05
CA LEU A 189 -33.15 -50.97 46.77
C LEU A 189 -34.37 -51.90 46.72
N GLU A 190 -34.66 -52.47 45.55
CA GLU A 190 -35.73 -53.45 45.37
C GLU A 190 -35.48 -54.72 46.21
N ALA A 191 -34.26 -55.24 46.19
CA ALA A 191 -33.88 -56.39 47.01
C ALA A 191 -33.99 -56.14 48.52
N VAL A 192 -33.69 -54.91 48.98
CA VAL A 192 -33.88 -54.51 50.38
C VAL A 192 -35.37 -54.38 50.71
N ALA A 193 -36.16 -53.74 49.84
CA ALA A 193 -37.61 -53.61 50.03
C ALA A 193 -38.28 -54.99 50.19
N ALA A 194 -37.86 -55.98 49.40
CA ALA A 194 -38.35 -57.36 49.50
C ALA A 194 -38.01 -58.06 50.82
N LYS A 195 -36.96 -57.63 51.54
CA LYS A 195 -36.57 -58.22 52.84
C LYS A 195 -37.28 -57.61 54.04
N VAL A 196 -37.93 -56.46 53.86
CA VAL A 196 -38.59 -55.70 54.94
C VAL A 196 -40.11 -55.96 54.97
N GLN A 197 -40.65 -56.65 53.97
CA GLN A 197 -42.03 -57.18 53.92
C GLN A 197 -42.09 -58.57 54.54
#